data_AF-A0A358KM59-F1
#
_entry.id   AF-A0A358KM59-F1
#
_cell.length_a   1.000
_cell.length_b   1.000
_cell.length_c   1.000
_cell.angle_alpha   90.00
_cell.angle_beta   90.00
_cell.angle_gamma   90.00
#
_symmetry.space_group_name_H-M   'P 1'
#
loop_
_entity.id
_entity.type
_entity.pdbx_description
1 polymer ?
#
loop_
_entity_poly.entity_id
_entity_poly.type
_entity_poly.pdbx_seq_one_letter_code
_entity_poly.pdbx_strand_id
1 'polypeptide(L)' 'MKSTNPSGLWTAGYGEVGATLKSLEDNGVTIEHLARLRSDETYAKRVAEFMLRGGIEGSIHHKLA' A
#
# COMPACT_ATOMS: atom_id res chain seq x y z
N MET A 1 9.48 22.15 8.52
CA MET A 1 8.05 22.42 8.23
C MET A 1 7.43 21.12 7.75
N LYS A 2 6.38 20.63 8.42
CA LYS A 2 5.72 19.34 8.13
C LYS A 2 4.97 19.50 6.81
N SER A 3 5.46 18.86 5.74
CA SER A 3 4.81 18.86 4.43
C SER A 3 3.50 18.07 4.54
N THR A 4 2.40 18.75 4.83
CA THR A 4 1.05 18.20 4.63
C THR A 4 0.80 18.20 3.13
N ASN A 5 1.19 17.11 2.48
CA ASN A 5 0.87 16.87 1.09
C ASN A 5 -0.67 16.83 0.98
N PRO A 6 -1.34 17.77 0.28
CA PRO A 6 -2.80 17.86 0.25
C PRO A 6 -3.48 16.66 -0.43
N SER A 7 -2.70 15.81 -1.08
CA SER A 7 -3.08 14.54 -1.71
C SER A 7 -2.68 13.29 -0.91
N GLY A 8 -2.34 13.45 0.38
CA GLY A 8 -1.88 12.33 1.22
C GLY A 8 -2.98 11.32 1.54
N LEU A 9 -2.60 10.08 1.87
CA LEU A 9 -3.53 9.00 2.25
C LEU A 9 -4.48 9.38 3.41
N TRP A 10 -4.16 10.42 4.17
CA TRP A 10 -4.98 10.97 5.26
C TRP A 10 -6.20 11.77 4.80
N THR A 11 -6.26 12.17 3.53
CA THR A 11 -7.44 12.87 2.96
C THR A 11 -8.38 11.93 2.21
N ALA A 12 -8.04 10.64 2.10
CA ALA A 12 -8.89 9.63 1.49
C ALA A 12 -10.19 9.43 2.29
N GLY A 13 -11.31 9.27 1.57
CA GLY A 13 -12.59 8.98 2.18
C GLY A 13 -12.65 7.58 2.79
N TYR A 14 -13.51 7.40 3.80
CA TYR A 14 -13.69 6.10 4.47
C TYR A 14 -14.02 4.96 3.50
N GLY A 15 -14.80 5.24 2.44
CA GLY A 15 -15.11 4.24 1.40
C GLY A 15 -13.90 3.81 0.58
N GLU A 16 -12.99 4.75 0.26
CA GLU A 16 -11.76 4.47 -0.50
C GLU A 16 -10.76 3.68 0.33
N VAL A 17 -10.63 4.03 1.62
CA VAL A 17 -9.82 3.28 2.58
C VAL A 17 -10.38 1.86 2.75
N GLY A 18 -11.70 1.71 2.89
CA GLY A 18 -12.37 0.42 3.00
C GLY A 18 -12.15 -0.47 1.77
N ALA A 19 -12.33 0.08 0.56
CA ALA A 19 -12.06 -0.63 -0.68
C ALA A 19 -10.59 -1.06 -0.81
N THR A 20 -9.65 -0.22 -0.38
CA THR A 20 -8.21 -0.55 -0.38
C THR A 20 -7.92 -1.71 0.58
N LEU A 21 -8.47 -1.67 1.80
CA LEU A 21 -8.32 -2.76 2.77
C LEU A 21 -8.92 -4.06 2.25
N LYS A 22 -10.06 -3.99 1.57
CA LYS A 22 -10.69 -5.17 0.96
C LYS A 22 -9.81 -5.79 -0.12
N SER A 23 -9.29 -4.99 -1.04
CA SER A 23 -8.37 -5.47 -2.08
C SER A 23 -7.10 -6.10 -1.49
N LEU A 24 -6.56 -5.55 -0.40
CA LEU A 24 -5.41 -6.14 0.28
C LEU A 24 -5.76 -7.49 0.93
N GLU A 25 -6.90 -7.59 1.59
CA GLU A 25 -7.41 -8.84 2.16
C GLU A 25 -7.60 -9.93 1.08
N ASP A 26 -8.19 -9.57 -0.05
CA ASP A 26 -8.41 -10.50 -1.18
C ASP A 26 -7.10 -11.02 -1.78
N ASN A 27 -5.99 -10.32 -1.58
CA ASN A 27 -4.64 -10.73 -1.99
C ASN A 27 -3.84 -11.38 -0.83
N GLY A 28 -4.49 -11.75 0.28
CA GLY A 28 -3.88 -12.47 1.38
C GLY A 28 -3.16 -11.60 2.42
N VAL A 29 -3.33 -10.28 2.39
CA VAL A 29 -2.83 -9.40 3.46
C VAL A 29 -3.73 -9.55 4.68
N THR A 30 -3.14 -9.77 5.85
CA THR A 30 -3.86 -9.95 7.11
C THR A 30 -3.69 -8.74 8.02
N ILE A 31 -4.51 -8.68 9.07
CA ILE A 31 -4.39 -7.65 10.11
C ILE A 31 -3.00 -7.67 10.78
N GLU A 32 -2.35 -8.83 10.87
CA GLU A 32 -0.99 -8.95 11.41
C GLU A 32 0.05 -8.30 10.49
N HIS A 33 -0.07 -8.48 9.17
CA HIS A 33 0.78 -7.78 8.20
C HIS A 33 0.62 -6.26 8.32
N LEU A 34 -0.62 -5.77 8.45
CA LEU A 34 -0.90 -4.35 8.66
C LEU A 34 -0.41 -3.86 10.02
N ALA A 35 -0.49 -4.68 11.06
CA ALA A 35 0.04 -4.35 12.39
C ALA A 35 1.56 -4.18 12.35
N ARG A 36 2.27 -5.10 11.68
CA ARG A 36 3.71 -4.97 11.45
C ARG A 36 4.05 -3.70 10.68
N LEU A 37 3.28 -3.39 9.64
CA LEU A 37 3.43 -2.16 8.86
C LEU A 37 3.30 -0.90 9.72
N ARG A 38 2.38 -0.88 10.69
CA ARG A 38 2.20 0.26 11.61
C ARG A 38 3.30 0.35 12.68
N SER A 39 3.82 -0.79 13.13
CA SER A 39 4.74 -0.85 14.28
C SER A 39 6.23 -0.75 13.93
N ASP A 40 6.61 -1.04 12.68
CA ASP A 40 8.01 -1.04 12.23
C ASP A 40 8.21 -0.04 11.07
N GLU A 41 8.83 1.10 11.40
CA GLU A 41 9.11 2.18 10.44
C GLU A 41 10.03 1.72 9.28
N THR A 42 10.98 0.83 9.55
CA THR A 42 11.89 0.32 8.52
C THR A 42 11.13 -0.58 7.55
N TYR A 43 10.23 -1.42 8.06
CA TYR A 43 9.36 -2.24 7.23
C TYR A 43 8.39 -1.37 6.42
N ALA A 44 7.79 -0.35 7.03
CA ALA A 44 6.92 0.61 6.33
C ALA A 44 7.63 1.32 5.18
N LYS A 45 8.87 1.77 5.40
CA LYS A 45 9.69 2.39 4.36
C LYS A 45 9.94 1.44 3.19
N ARG A 46 10.31 0.18 3.46
CA ARG A 46 10.55 -0.82 2.40
C ARG A 46 9.30 -1.13 1.58
N VAL A 47 8.14 -1.24 2.24
CA VAL A 47 6.85 -1.44 1.54
C VAL A 47 6.53 -0.23 0.66
N ALA A 48 6.71 1.00 1.16
CA ALA A 48 6.52 2.20 0.37
C ALA A 48 7.48 2.26 -0.83
N GLU A 49 8.76 1.95 -0.63
CA GLU A 49 9.76 1.87 -1.71
C GLU A 49 9.38 0.81 -2.75
N PHE A 50 8.89 -0.36 -2.32
CA PHE A 50 8.42 -1.41 -3.22
C PHE A 50 7.21 -0.96 -4.04
N MET A 51 6.20 -0.33 -3.41
CA MET A 51 5.02 0.17 -4.12
C MET A 51 5.38 1.27 -5.14
N LEU A 52 6.32 2.16 -4.79
CA LEU A 52 6.76 3.25 -5.66
C LEU A 52 7.68 2.76 -6.80
N ARG A 53 8.45 1.69 -6.59
CA ARG A 53 9.29 1.05 -7.63
C ARG A 53 8.49 0.07 -8.50
N GLY A 54 7.51 -0.62 -7.90
CA GLY A 54 6.75 -1.73 -8.48
C GLY A 54 5.66 -1.35 -9.47
N GLY A 55 5.46 -0.06 -9.76
CA GLY A 55 4.66 0.39 -10.90
C GLY A 55 5.28 0.06 -12.26
N ILE A 56 6.53 -0.44 -12.32
CA ILE A 56 7.26 -0.73 -13.56
C ILE A 56 7.37 -2.24 -13.84
N GLU A 57 7.46 -3.08 -12.81
CA GLU A 57 7.72 -4.53 -12.99
C GLU A 57 6.45 -5.41 -12.97
N GLY A 58 5.31 -4.90 -12.46
CA GLY A 58 4.03 -5.61 -12.49
C GLY A 58 3.43 -5.82 -13.89
N SER A 59 3.90 -5.09 -14.90
CA SER A 59 3.46 -5.23 -16.30
C SER A 59 4.14 -6.37 -17.06
N ILE A 60 5.16 -7.04 -16.49
CA ILE A 60 5.91 -8.11 -17.17
C ILE A 60 5.51 -9.50 -16.65
N HIS A 61 4.27 -9.70 -16.19
CA HIS A 61 3.75 -11.06 -15.98
C HIS A 61 2.32 -11.28 -16.49
N HIS A 62 1.86 -10.45 -17.42
CA HIS A 62 0.65 -10.72 -18.22
C HIS A 62 1.03 -11.11 -19.66
N LYS A 63 1.84 -12.16 -19.80
CA LYS A 63 1.87 -12.95 -21.05
C LYS A 63 1.16 -14.26 -20.75
N LEU A 64 -0.17 -14.20 -20.81
CA LEU A 64 -1.01 -15.39 -20.94
C LEU A 64 -0.61 -16.10 -22.23
N ALA A 65 -0.60 -17.43 -22.14
CA ALA A 65 -0.30 -18.39 -23.19
C ALA A 65 -1.16 -18.21 -24.44
#